data_AF-A0A3S1BK09-F1
#
_entry.id   AF-A0A3S1BK09-F1
#
_cell.length_a   1.000
_cell.length_b   1.000
_cell.length_c   1.000
_cell.angle_alpha   90.00
_cell.angle_beta   90.00
_cell.angle_gamma   90.00
#
_symmetry.space_group_name_H-M   'P 1'
#
loop_
_entity.id
_entity.type
_entity.pdbx_description
1 polymer ?
#
loop_
_entity_poly.entity_id
_entity_poly.type
_entity_poly.pdbx_seq_one_letter_code
_entity_poly.pdbx_strand_id
1 'polypeptide(L)'
;MDRQRSELLERRNQRYVELLNISKRQVHHVHNEDWLEDLDGFLALMGEWAMVRQELDKLNEQIVVEGLSPNELENYNEAIRPSVIEAMDNQQFVEQKFQDQFLELSKSMKSVRDQQTVLQAYYGTRRTEFEPIYFDEKK
;
A
#
# COMPACT_ATOMS: atom_id res chain seq x y z
N MET A 1 -37.84 -6.34 11.84
CA MET A 1 -36.43 -6.77 11.80
C MET A 1 -36.03 -7.17 13.21
N ASP A 2 -35.39 -8.33 13.37
CA ASP A 2 -34.81 -8.72 14.66
C ASP A 2 -33.72 -7.73 15.07
N ARG A 3 -33.70 -7.34 16.34
CA ARG A 3 -32.75 -6.36 16.90
C ARG A 3 -31.29 -6.73 16.60
N GLN A 4 -30.98 -8.04 16.66
CA GLN A 4 -29.68 -8.60 16.35
C GLN A 4 -29.26 -8.39 14.88
N ARG A 5 -30.20 -8.53 13.94
CA ARG A 5 -29.93 -8.36 12.51
C ARG A 5 -29.67 -6.90 12.15
N SER A 6 -30.44 -5.97 12.72
CA SER A 6 -30.22 -4.55 12.54
C SER A 6 -28.87 -4.11 13.11
N GLU A 7 -28.48 -4.64 14.27
CA GLU A 7 -27.18 -4.36 14.89
C GLU A 7 -26.00 -4.87 14.05
N LEU A 8 -26.09 -6.06 13.46
CA LEU A 8 -25.07 -6.59 12.55
C LEU A 8 -24.87 -5.68 11.32
N LEU A 9 -25.97 -5.22 10.72
CA LEU A 9 -25.93 -4.35 9.53
C LEU A 9 -25.40 -2.95 9.86
N GLU A 10 -25.73 -2.42 11.04
CA GLU A 10 -25.19 -1.15 11.51
C GLU A 10 -23.68 -1.22 11.76
N ARG A 11 -23.21 -2.30 12.40
CA ARG A 11 -21.76 -2.54 12.59
C ARG A 11 -21.04 -2.67 11.27
N ARG A 12 -21.63 -3.39 10.29
CA ARG A 12 -21.08 -3.47 8.93
C ARG A 12 -20.94 -2.09 8.29
N ASN A 13 -21.96 -1.25 8.39
CA ASN A 13 -21.93 0.12 7.85
C ASN A 13 -20.81 0.95 8.50
N GLN A 14 -20.71 0.92 9.82
CA GLN A 14 -19.64 1.60 10.56
C GLN A 14 -18.23 1.19 10.08
N ARG A 15 -18.01 -0.10 9.79
CA ARG A 15 -16.72 -0.57 9.25
C ARG A 15 -16.43 -0.07 7.84
N TYR A 16 -17.44 0.10 6.97
CA TYR A 16 -17.22 0.74 5.67
C TYR A 16 -16.88 2.23 5.79
N VAL A 17 -17.50 2.94 6.73
CA VAL A 17 -17.15 4.34 7.03
C VAL A 17 -15.72 4.44 7.57
N GLU A 18 -15.32 3.48 8.40
CA GLU A 18 -13.95 3.39 8.91
C GLU A 18 -12.93 3.15 7.80
N LEU A 19 -13.20 2.21 6.86
CA LEU A 19 -12.36 2.03 5.66
C LEU A 19 -12.25 3.33 4.88
N LEU A 20 -13.35 4.04 4.65
CA LEU A 20 -13.32 5.32 3.96
C LEU A 20 -12.40 6.31 4.67
N ASN A 21 -12.51 6.46 5.99
CA ASN A 21 -11.67 7.36 6.75
C ASN A 21 -10.19 6.98 6.69
N ILE A 22 -9.86 5.68 6.74
CA ILE A 22 -8.50 5.18 6.57
C ILE A 22 -8.00 5.53 5.15
N SER A 23 -8.80 5.32 4.11
CA SER A 23 -8.41 5.67 2.73
C SER A 23 -8.12 7.16 2.56
N LYS A 24 -8.91 8.04 3.21
CA LYS A 24 -8.68 9.49 3.20
C LYS A 24 -7.37 9.85 3.89
N ARG A 25 -7.04 9.19 5.01
CA ARG A 25 -5.76 9.36 5.71
C ARG A 25 -4.59 8.88 4.85
N GLN A 26 -4.74 7.76 4.14
CA GLN A 26 -3.72 7.26 3.21
C GLN A 26 -3.49 8.22 2.05
N VAL A 27 -4.56 8.74 1.43
CA VAL A 27 -4.47 9.77 0.38
C VAL A 27 -3.77 11.01 0.90
N HIS A 28 -4.16 11.51 2.08
CA HIS A 28 -3.53 12.67 2.69
C HIS A 28 -2.04 12.43 2.96
N HIS A 29 -1.68 11.23 3.43
CA HIS A 29 -0.30 10.84 3.68
C HIS A 29 0.53 10.91 2.40
N VAL A 30 0.10 10.23 1.32
CA VAL A 30 0.84 10.20 0.03
C VAL A 30 0.79 11.51 -0.76
N HIS A 31 -0.04 12.46 -0.35
CA HIS A 31 -0.09 13.78 -0.99
C HIS A 31 1.04 14.71 -0.51
N ASN A 32 1.64 14.43 0.65
CA ASN A 32 2.78 15.18 1.16
C ASN A 32 4.05 14.82 0.37
N GLU A 33 4.85 15.82 -0.02
CA GLU A 33 6.01 15.62 -0.91
C GLU A 33 7.07 14.65 -0.34
N ASP A 34 7.14 14.51 0.99
CA ASP A 34 8.09 13.66 1.71
C ASP A 34 7.44 12.42 2.36
N TRP A 35 6.33 11.94 1.83
CA TRP A 35 5.59 10.82 2.44
C TRP A 35 6.41 9.52 2.59
N LEU A 36 7.47 9.36 1.78
CA LEU A 36 8.42 8.24 1.91
C LEU A 36 9.28 8.32 3.17
N GLU A 37 9.42 9.49 3.79
CA GLU A 37 10.14 9.65 5.06
C GLU A 37 9.36 9.06 6.24
N ASP A 38 8.04 9.01 6.14
CA ASP A 38 7.14 8.40 7.13
C ASP A 38 6.48 7.12 6.58
N LEU A 39 7.31 6.20 6.09
CA LEU A 39 6.82 4.91 5.61
C LEU A 39 6.14 4.11 6.73
N ASP A 40 6.62 4.21 7.96
CA ASP A 40 6.04 3.53 9.12
C ASP A 40 4.61 4.00 9.41
N GLY A 41 4.34 5.31 9.30
CA GLY A 41 2.99 5.86 9.41
C GLY A 41 2.05 5.33 8.33
N PHE A 42 2.53 5.22 7.09
CA PHE A 42 1.74 4.62 6.00
C PHE A 42 1.49 3.12 6.22
N LEU A 43 2.50 2.37 6.66
CA LEU A 43 2.36 0.94 6.96
C LEU A 43 1.39 0.69 8.13
N ALA A 44 1.36 1.58 9.12
CA ALA A 44 0.38 1.53 10.20
C ALA A 44 -1.06 1.69 9.64
N LEU A 45 -1.29 2.64 8.73
CA LEU A 45 -2.58 2.80 8.06
C LEU A 45 -2.98 1.57 7.24
N MET A 46 -2.02 0.92 6.57
CA MET A 46 -2.26 -0.35 5.87
C MET A 46 -2.64 -1.49 6.84
N GLY A 47 -2.02 -1.51 8.02
CA GLY A 47 -2.38 -2.42 9.10
C GLY A 47 -3.81 -2.20 9.60
N GLU A 48 -4.19 -0.95 9.88
CA GLU A 48 -5.56 -0.58 10.25
C GLU A 48 -6.57 -1.01 9.17
N TRP A 49 -6.27 -0.73 7.90
CA TRP A 49 -7.10 -1.15 6.77
C TRP A 49 -7.29 -2.68 6.72
N ALA A 50 -6.21 -3.44 6.87
CA ALA A 50 -6.26 -4.90 6.84
C ALA A 50 -7.10 -5.48 8.00
N MET A 51 -6.98 -4.89 9.20
CA MET A 51 -7.77 -5.27 10.36
C MET A 51 -9.27 -5.03 10.13
N VAL A 52 -9.65 -3.84 9.66
CA VAL A 52 -11.05 -3.50 9.39
C VAL A 52 -11.63 -4.39 8.29
N ARG A 53 -10.85 -4.71 7.25
CA ARG A 53 -11.26 -5.65 6.19
C ARG A 53 -11.52 -7.03 6.75
N GLN A 54 -10.64 -7.56 7.61
CA GLN A 54 -10.84 -8.86 8.23
C GLN A 54 -12.11 -8.89 9.11
N GLU A 55 -12.42 -7.80 9.81
CA GLU A 55 -13.67 -7.69 10.57
C GLU A 55 -14.90 -7.64 9.66
N LEU A 56 -14.83 -6.92 8.54
CA LEU A 56 -15.89 -6.91 7.53
C LEU A 56 -16.14 -8.30 6.94
N ASP A 57 -15.08 -9.07 6.66
CA ASP A 57 -15.20 -10.43 6.15
C ASP A 57 -15.95 -11.31 7.17
N LYS A 58 -15.60 -11.24 8.46
CA LYS A 58 -16.31 -11.94 9.54
C LYS A 58 -17.77 -11.50 9.67
N LEU A 59 -18.06 -10.20 9.55
CA LEU A 59 -19.43 -9.69 9.60
C LEU A 59 -20.25 -10.16 8.39
N ASN A 60 -19.66 -10.19 7.20
CA ASN A 60 -20.31 -10.70 6.00
C ASN A 60 -20.60 -12.21 6.12
N GLU A 61 -19.67 -12.99 6.67
CA GLU A 61 -19.91 -14.41 6.98
C GLU A 61 -21.09 -14.60 7.96
N GLN A 62 -21.15 -13.79 9.03
CA GLN A 62 -22.27 -13.82 9.98
C GLN A 62 -23.61 -13.47 9.32
N ILE A 63 -23.64 -12.47 8.45
CA ILE A 63 -24.84 -12.08 7.69
C ILE A 63 -25.32 -13.21 6.78
N VAL A 64 -24.40 -13.96 6.16
CA VAL A 64 -24.74 -15.13 5.34
C VAL A 64 -25.33 -16.25 6.21
N VAL A 65 -24.74 -16.53 7.38
CA VAL A 65 -25.24 -17.55 8.32
C VAL A 65 -26.63 -17.20 8.87
N GLU A 66 -26.89 -15.92 9.14
CA GLU A 66 -28.19 -15.42 9.62
C GLU A 66 -29.28 -15.42 8.54
N GLY A 67 -28.91 -15.71 7.28
CA GLY A 67 -29.85 -15.91 6.18
C GLY A 67 -30.59 -14.63 5.75
N LEU A 68 -29.95 -13.47 5.83
CA LEU A 68 -30.56 -12.21 5.39
C LEU A 68 -30.85 -12.24 3.89
N SER A 69 -32.05 -11.80 3.53
CA SER A 69 -32.46 -11.73 2.12
C SER A 69 -31.78 -10.56 1.40
N PRO A 70 -31.58 -10.65 0.06
CA PRO A 70 -31.02 -9.55 -0.73
C PRO A 70 -31.75 -8.21 -0.56
N ASN A 71 -33.09 -8.24 -0.44
CA ASN A 71 -33.91 -7.04 -0.25
C ASN A 71 -33.67 -6.37 1.11
N GLU A 72 -33.38 -7.14 2.17
CA GLU A 72 -33.03 -6.57 3.49
C GLU A 72 -31.66 -5.88 3.46
N LEU A 73 -30.77 -6.32 2.58
CA LEU A 73 -29.43 -5.74 2.41
C LEU A 73 -29.43 -4.50 1.53
N GLU A 74 -30.45 -4.31 0.68
CA GLU A 74 -30.47 -3.29 -0.37
C GLU A 74 -30.32 -1.86 0.20
N ASN A 75 -31.17 -1.47 1.16
CA ASN A 75 -31.11 -0.15 1.79
C ASN A 75 -29.75 0.13 2.47
N TYR A 76 -29.16 -0.90 3.10
CA TYR A 76 -27.85 -0.77 3.74
C TYR A 76 -26.72 -0.72 2.72
N ASN A 77 -26.84 -1.46 1.62
CA ASN A 77 -25.89 -1.44 0.50
C ASN A 77 -25.93 -0.10 -0.23
N GLU A 78 -27.10 0.50 -0.42
CA GLU A 78 -27.23 1.84 -0.99
C GLU A 78 -26.58 2.90 -0.11
N ALA A 79 -26.75 2.81 1.21
CA ALA A 79 -26.16 3.75 2.15
C ALA A 79 -24.62 3.71 2.15
N ILE A 80 -24.00 2.53 2.02
CA ILE A 80 -22.54 2.38 2.01
C ILE A 80 -21.91 2.56 0.62
N ARG A 81 -22.69 2.43 -0.46
CA ARG A 81 -22.18 2.45 -1.83
C ARG A 81 -21.31 3.69 -2.11
N PRO A 82 -21.70 4.92 -1.75
CA PRO A 82 -20.85 6.09 -1.95
C PRO A 82 -19.50 5.96 -1.25
N SER A 83 -19.50 5.49 0.00
CA SER A 83 -18.27 5.28 0.78
C SER A 83 -17.36 4.21 0.19
N VAL A 84 -17.95 3.13 -0.36
CA VAL A 84 -17.18 2.08 -1.04
C VAL A 84 -16.53 2.61 -2.31
N ILE A 85 -17.28 3.35 -3.13
CA ILE A 85 -16.76 3.94 -4.37
C ILE A 85 -15.61 4.91 -4.05
N GLU A 86 -15.83 5.84 -3.11
CA GLU A 86 -14.80 6.82 -2.72
C GLU A 86 -13.55 6.13 -2.14
N ALA A 87 -13.74 5.07 -1.34
CA ALA A 87 -12.61 4.31 -0.81
C ALA A 87 -11.82 3.59 -1.93
N MET A 88 -12.50 3.05 -2.95
CA MET A 88 -11.84 2.44 -4.11
C MET A 88 -11.05 3.46 -4.93
N ASP A 89 -11.64 4.63 -5.20
CA ASP A 89 -10.98 5.71 -5.92
C ASP A 89 -9.71 6.18 -5.16
N ASN A 90 -9.81 6.31 -3.83
CA ASN A 90 -8.68 6.63 -2.98
C ASN A 90 -7.58 5.56 -3.04
N GLN A 91 -7.91 4.27 -3.02
CA GLN A 91 -6.92 3.19 -3.16
C GLN A 91 -6.23 3.24 -4.52
N GLN A 92 -6.99 3.47 -5.60
CA GLN A 92 -6.42 3.58 -6.93
C GLN A 92 -5.45 4.76 -7.04
N PHE A 93 -5.80 5.90 -6.44
CA PHE A 93 -4.91 7.06 -6.37
C PHE A 93 -3.61 6.75 -5.62
N VAL A 94 -3.72 6.12 -4.45
CA VAL A 94 -2.56 5.71 -3.64
C VAL A 94 -1.67 4.76 -4.45
N GLU A 95 -2.24 3.74 -5.09
CA GLU A 95 -1.49 2.80 -5.93
C GLU A 95 -0.74 3.52 -7.05
N GLN A 96 -1.40 4.45 -7.74
CA GLN A 96 -0.78 5.23 -8.80
C GLN A 96 0.41 6.05 -8.27
N LYS A 97 0.29 6.68 -7.10
CA LYS A 97 1.39 7.41 -6.46
C LYS A 97 2.60 6.52 -6.16
N PHE A 98 2.38 5.30 -5.68
CA PHE A 98 3.46 4.34 -5.47
C PHE A 98 4.13 3.92 -6.78
N GLN A 99 3.33 3.68 -7.83
CA GLN A 99 3.86 3.32 -9.16
C GLN A 99 4.72 4.45 -9.74
N ASP A 100 4.26 5.70 -9.65
CA ASP A 100 5.01 6.87 -10.12
C ASP A 100 6.36 7.00 -9.39
N GLN A 101 6.36 6.88 -8.06
CA GLN A 101 7.57 6.93 -7.24
C GLN A 101 8.53 5.78 -7.55
N PHE A 102 8.03 4.56 -7.72
CA PHE A 102 8.85 3.42 -8.10
C PHE A 102 9.55 3.63 -9.46
N LEU A 103 8.84 4.27 -10.39
CA LEU A 103 9.34 4.57 -11.72
C LEU A 103 10.41 5.68 -11.68
N GLU A 104 10.25 6.68 -10.83
CA GLU A 104 11.27 7.70 -10.55
C GLU A 104 12.53 7.10 -9.90
N LEU A 105 12.37 6.29 -8.86
CA LEU A 105 13.48 5.56 -8.22
C LEU A 105 14.25 4.70 -9.23
N SER A 106 13.53 3.99 -10.11
CA SER A 106 14.13 3.15 -11.16
C SER A 106 14.95 3.97 -12.17
N LYS A 107 14.45 5.16 -12.56
CA LYS A 107 15.18 6.09 -13.43
C LYS A 107 16.43 6.62 -12.74
N SER A 108 16.33 6.99 -11.47
CA SER A 108 17.45 7.47 -10.66
C SER A 108 18.55 6.42 -10.52
N MET A 109 18.20 5.16 -10.26
CA MET A 109 19.16 4.05 -10.22
C MET A 109 19.90 3.86 -11.54
N LYS A 110 19.19 3.95 -12.67
CA LYS A 110 19.80 3.88 -14.00
C LYS A 110 20.78 5.04 -14.21
N SER A 111 20.41 6.26 -13.82
CA SER A 111 21.28 7.43 -13.91
C SER A 111 22.55 7.29 -13.07
N VAL A 112 22.45 6.78 -11.84
CA VAL A 112 23.62 6.52 -10.98
C VAL A 112 24.55 5.49 -11.62
N ARG A 113 24.00 4.42 -12.20
CA ARG A 113 24.79 3.40 -12.92
C ARG A 113 25.49 3.98 -14.15
N ASP A 114 24.82 4.84 -14.91
CA ASP A 114 25.38 5.51 -16.07
C ASP A 114 26.50 6.47 -15.65
N GLN A 115 26.29 7.25 -14.58
CA GLN A 115 27.32 8.12 -13.98
C GLN A 115 28.52 7.30 -13.48
N GLN A 116 28.30 6.17 -12.83
CA GLN A 116 29.38 5.28 -12.39
C GLN A 116 30.16 4.70 -13.57
N THR A 117 29.48 4.36 -14.66
CA THR A 117 30.12 3.87 -15.89
C THR A 117 30.96 4.96 -16.56
N VAL A 118 30.44 6.19 -16.62
CA VAL A 118 31.19 7.36 -17.10
C VAL A 118 32.40 7.63 -16.22
N LEU A 119 32.24 7.69 -14.89
CA LEU A 119 33.35 7.87 -13.96
C LEU A 119 34.41 6.77 -14.11
N GLN A 120 34.02 5.51 -14.32
CA GLN A 120 34.95 4.42 -14.59
C GLN A 120 35.68 4.58 -15.93
N ALA A 121 34.99 5.03 -16.97
CA ALA A 121 35.58 5.27 -18.28
C ALA A 121 36.57 6.45 -18.27
N TYR A 122 36.28 7.51 -17.50
CA TYR A 122 37.11 8.72 -17.43
C TYR A 122 38.24 8.64 -16.40
N TYR A 123 38.03 7.99 -15.26
CA TYR A 123 39.00 7.93 -14.17
C TYR A 123 39.64 6.56 -13.97
N GLY A 124 39.28 5.54 -14.76
CA GLY A 124 39.93 4.23 -14.71
C GLY A 124 39.85 3.56 -13.34
N THR A 125 38.79 3.81 -12.55
CA THR A 125 38.66 3.35 -11.16
C THR A 125 38.35 1.85 -11.00
N ARG A 126 38.73 1.01 -11.97
CA ARG A 126 39.03 -0.40 -11.68
C ARG A 126 40.46 -0.47 -11.17
N ARG A 127 40.63 -0.34 -9.84
CA ARG A 127 41.70 -1.10 -9.17
C ARG A 127 41.32 -2.58 -9.28
N THR A 128 41.56 -3.14 -10.46
CA THR A 128 41.71 -4.57 -10.64
C THR A 128 42.93 -4.94 -9.81
N GLU A 129 42.68 -5.68 -8.74
CA GLU A 129 43.59 -6.57 -8.02
C GLU A 129 45.05 -6.53 -8.54
N PHE A 130 45.93 -5.88 -7.78
CA PHE A 130 47.35 -6.22 -7.82
C PHE A 130 47.44 -7.67 -7.35
N GLU A 131 47.56 -8.60 -8.29
CA GLU A 131 48.18 -9.90 -8.02
C GLU A 131 49.59 -9.59 -7.48
N PRO A 132 49.93 -9.93 -6.23
CA PRO A 132 51.30 -9.82 -5.79
C PRO A 132 52.10 -10.85 -6.59
N ILE A 133 52.86 -10.37 -7.57
CA ILE A 133 53.91 -11.16 -8.22
C ILE A 133 54.91 -11.49 -7.11
N TYR A 134 54.77 -12.67 -6.51
CA TYR A 134 55.82 -13.24 -5.69
C TYR A 134 57.01 -13.52 -6.62
N PHE A 135 58.04 -12.69 -6.50
CA PHE A 135 59.36 -13.04 -7.01
C PHE A 135 59.82 -14.29 -6.25
N ASP A 136 59.67 -15.45 -6.89
CA ASP A 136 60.26 -16.69 -6.43
C ASP A 136 61.77 -16.66 -6.73
N GLU A 137 62.52 -15.90 -5.94
CA GLU A 137 63.94 -16.16 -5.75
C GLU A 137 64.07 -17.36 -4.79
N LYS A 138 64.27 -18.56 -5.35
CA LYS A 138 65.38 -19.49 -5.02
C LYS A 138 65.03 -20.95 -5.35
N LYS A 139 65.72 -21.50 -6.35
CA LYS A 139 66.70 -22.60 -6.17
C LYS A 139 67.53 -22.83 -7.43
#